data_AF-A0A8S2GZC8-F1
#
_entry.id   AF-A0A8S2GZC8-F1
#
_cell.length_a   1.000
_cell.length_b   1.000
_cell.length_c   1.000
_cell.angle_alpha   90.00
_cell.angle_beta   90.00
_cell.angle_gamma   90.00
#
_symmetry.space_group_name_H-M   'P 1'
#
loop_
_entity.id
_entity.type
_entity.pdbx_description
1 polymer ?
#
loop_
_entity_poly.entity_id
_entity_poly.type
_entity_poly.pdbx_seq_one_letter_code
_entity_poly.pdbx_strand_id
1 'polypeptide(L)'
;MKTALFLRHASTLIKISSRILSSTSINDKIQLVEIRPHELVFRMSHIHRLHPPFSTTDKSLSDLIRLPVAWLRLNCQSLTSFQPSSGQRLQSPADLPFQLSIAQAYIDEKEVLKIRWNTEQINNISSTLTNDELTQYPELLNPVYSGKNISEPLKQISDVQQTDESSIPLEYILNYNPFNRSSNENLDLKISDNTSLKPQVINYNEKFSDHRDLILDSLFEQGIVIIKNVPCKPYYVKTIAELISFVQQTIYGDIFVVKTTNDPINIAYSNEKLYLHQDLCYYESPPGLQLLHCLRNDPSIMGGEQIYLDVMLACEDFRTYYPVDFQLLCDIPITFQKVHYKRERPVHLHYSRPIIKVNLQGKIVA
;
A
#
# COMPACT_ATOMS: atom_id res chain seq x y z
N MET A 1 -9.49 33.90 -8.02
CA MET A 1 -9.89 32.69 -7.26
C MET A 1 -8.70 32.25 -6.41
N LYS A 2 -8.85 32.12 -5.09
CA LYS A 2 -7.76 31.73 -4.15
C LYS A 2 -7.97 30.28 -3.72
N THR A 3 -7.39 29.33 -4.45
CA THR A 3 -7.72 27.91 -4.29
C THR A 3 -6.48 27.05 -4.35
N ALA A 4 -6.32 26.17 -3.36
CA ALA A 4 -5.42 25.02 -3.44
C ALA A 4 -6.27 23.76 -3.69
N LEU A 5 -5.87 22.97 -4.69
CA LEU A 5 -6.45 21.66 -4.99
C LEU A 5 -5.47 20.59 -4.56
N PHE A 6 -5.97 19.58 -3.85
CA PHE A 6 -5.24 18.37 -3.52
C PHE A 6 -5.82 17.24 -4.34
N LEU A 7 -4.95 16.52 -5.05
CA LEU A 7 -5.30 15.33 -5.82
C LEU A 7 -4.46 14.17 -5.28
N ARG A 8 -5.12 13.08 -4.94
CA ARG A 8 -4.44 11.84 -4.59
C ARG A 8 -4.14 11.04 -5.86
N HIS A 9 -2.86 10.80 -6.11
CA HIS A 9 -2.43 9.72 -6.99
C HIS A 9 -2.55 8.44 -6.15
N ALA A 10 -3.54 7.62 -6.47
CA ALA A 10 -4.17 6.68 -5.55
C ALA A 10 -3.26 5.53 -5.04
N SER A 11 -2.34 5.81 -4.13
CA SER A 11 -1.62 4.79 -3.37
C SER A 11 -1.77 4.99 -1.85
N THR A 12 -1.46 3.92 -1.14
CA THR A 12 -2.05 3.41 0.09
C THR A 12 -1.78 4.23 1.36
N LEU A 13 -2.84 4.56 2.10
CA LEU A 13 -2.78 4.71 3.56
C LEU A 13 -3.71 3.64 4.13
N ILE A 14 -3.12 2.69 4.87
CA ILE A 14 -3.88 1.75 5.69
C ILE A 14 -4.42 2.57 6.88
N LYS A 15 -5.66 3.05 6.79
CA LYS A 15 -6.40 3.35 8.02
C LYS A 15 -6.77 1.98 8.59
N ILE A 16 -6.01 1.49 9.57
CA ILE A 16 -6.50 0.45 10.48
C ILE A 16 -7.58 1.13 11.32
N SER A 17 -8.73 1.39 10.70
CA SER A 17 -9.93 1.74 11.44
C SER A 17 -10.44 0.43 11.98
N SER A 18 -10.24 0.23 13.28
CA SER A 18 -10.99 -0.74 14.08
C SER A 18 -12.47 -0.37 14.02
N ARG A 19 -13.13 -0.62 12.89
CA ARG A 19 -14.58 -0.61 12.82
C ARG A 19 -15.04 -1.92 13.42
N ILE A 20 -15.59 -1.78 14.62
CA ILE A 20 -16.28 -2.79 15.40
C ILE A 20 -17.07 -3.68 14.44
N LEU A 21 -16.54 -4.89 14.23
CA LEU A 21 -17.28 -5.96 13.57
C LEU A 21 -18.61 -6.06 14.31
N SER A 22 -19.70 -6.04 13.54
CA SER A 22 -21.04 -6.39 14.02
C SER A 22 -20.97 -7.58 14.97
N SER A 23 -21.84 -7.63 15.98
CA SER A 23 -21.89 -8.56 17.12
C SER A 23 -21.99 -10.08 16.82
N THR A 24 -21.60 -10.52 15.63
CA THR A 24 -21.35 -11.92 15.25
C THR A 24 -19.91 -12.29 15.60
N SER A 25 -19.73 -13.44 16.25
CA SER A 25 -18.42 -14.00 16.58
C SER A 25 -17.59 -14.16 15.30
N ILE A 26 -16.29 -13.84 15.34
CA ILE A 26 -15.37 -14.05 14.22
C ILE A 26 -15.29 -15.54 13.88
N ASN A 27 -15.49 -16.41 14.86
CA ASN A 27 -15.55 -17.86 14.67
C ASN A 27 -16.70 -18.31 13.74
N ASP A 28 -17.76 -17.51 13.60
CA ASP A 28 -18.82 -17.76 12.61
C ASP A 28 -18.36 -17.42 11.18
N LYS A 29 -17.32 -16.58 11.04
CA LYS A 29 -16.77 -16.09 9.77
C LYS A 29 -15.63 -16.94 9.22
N ILE A 30 -14.82 -17.55 10.09
CA ILE A 30 -13.70 -18.41 9.72
C ILE A 30 -13.67 -19.68 10.58
N GLN A 31 -13.62 -20.85 9.92
CA GLN A 31 -13.62 -22.15 10.59
C GLN A 31 -12.43 -22.98 10.13
N LEU A 32 -11.65 -23.55 11.05
CA LEU A 32 -10.60 -24.52 10.72
C LEU A 32 -11.25 -25.84 10.28
N VAL A 33 -10.97 -26.28 9.05
CA VAL A 33 -11.57 -27.46 8.43
C VAL A 33 -10.63 -28.65 8.46
N GLU A 34 -9.37 -28.43 8.10
CA GLU A 34 -8.41 -29.51 7.89
C GLU A 34 -7.00 -29.06 8.26
N ILE A 35 -6.26 -29.95 8.93
CA ILE A 35 -4.83 -29.78 9.20
C ILE A 35 -4.07 -30.71 8.26
N ARG A 36 -3.23 -30.13 7.42
CA ARG A 36 -2.32 -30.87 6.53
C ARG A 36 -0.87 -30.59 6.94
N PRO A 37 0.09 -31.46 6.53
CA PRO A 37 1.50 -31.27 6.88
C PRO A 37 2.07 -29.90 6.50
N HIS A 38 1.64 -29.32 5.38
CA HIS A 38 2.20 -28.08 4.83
C HIS A 38 1.20 -26.92 4.71
N GLU A 39 -0.05 -27.10 5.11
CA GLU A 39 -1.08 -26.06 5.06
C GLU A 39 -2.17 -26.28 6.11
N LEU A 40 -2.81 -25.19 6.54
CA LEU A 40 -4.11 -25.25 7.21
C LEU A 40 -5.22 -24.85 6.23
N VAL A 41 -6.30 -25.61 6.23
CA VAL A 41 -7.48 -25.33 5.41
C VAL A 41 -8.55 -24.72 6.30
N PHE A 42 -8.97 -23.51 5.96
CA PHE A 42 -10.07 -22.81 6.60
C PHE A 42 -11.26 -22.72 5.65
N ARG A 43 -12.47 -22.67 6.20
CA ARG A 43 -13.69 -22.27 5.49
C ARG A 43 -14.08 -20.87 5.95
N MET A 44 -14.32 -19.98 5.00
CA MET A 44 -14.89 -18.66 5.28
C MET A 44 -16.39 -18.68 5.01
N SER A 45 -17.21 -18.22 5.95
CA SER A 45 -18.64 -17.99 5.66
C SER A 45 -18.79 -16.68 4.88
N HIS A 46 -19.70 -16.68 3.91
CA HIS A 46 -19.80 -15.66 2.87
C HIS A 46 -19.87 -14.24 3.44
N ILE A 47 -18.82 -13.43 3.23
CA ILE A 47 -18.99 -11.98 3.12
C ILE A 47 -19.66 -11.76 1.76
N HIS A 48 -20.86 -11.14 1.75
CA HIS A 48 -21.68 -10.96 0.56
C HIS A 48 -20.86 -10.57 -0.68
N ARG A 49 -20.78 -11.47 -1.68
CA ARG A 49 -20.29 -11.13 -3.02
C ARG A 49 -21.40 -10.37 -3.74
N LEU A 50 -21.19 -9.09 -4.03
CA LEU A 50 -22.15 -8.35 -4.85
C LEU A 50 -22.13 -8.76 -6.32
N HIS A 51 -21.12 -9.50 -6.81
CA HIS A 51 -21.14 -10.06 -8.17
C HIS A 51 -20.43 -11.43 -8.26
N PRO A 52 -20.99 -12.42 -8.98
CA PRO A 52 -20.33 -13.70 -9.22
C PRO A 52 -19.29 -13.60 -10.35
N PRO A 53 -18.12 -14.25 -10.25
CA PRO A 53 -17.25 -14.43 -11.40
C PRO A 53 -17.88 -15.42 -12.39
N PHE A 54 -17.66 -15.16 -13.69
CA PHE A 54 -18.05 -16.06 -14.77
C PHE A 54 -17.34 -17.42 -14.64
N SER A 55 -18.16 -18.49 -14.74
CA SER A 55 -17.83 -19.90 -14.98
C SER A 55 -16.59 -20.50 -14.30
N THR A 56 -16.82 -21.21 -13.18
CA THR A 56 -16.24 -22.55 -12.96
C THR A 56 -17.22 -23.38 -12.12
N THR A 57 -17.46 -24.61 -12.54
CA THR A 57 -18.48 -25.58 -12.07
C THR A 57 -18.26 -26.18 -10.68
N ASP A 58 -17.67 -25.45 -9.73
CA ASP A 58 -17.49 -25.99 -8.37
C ASP A 58 -17.69 -24.92 -7.28
N LYS A 59 -18.96 -24.66 -6.96
CA LYS A 59 -19.36 -23.77 -5.85
C LYS A 59 -18.93 -24.29 -4.47
N SER A 60 -18.47 -25.54 -4.35
CA SER A 60 -18.13 -26.16 -3.06
C SER A 60 -16.70 -25.88 -2.59
N LEU A 61 -15.78 -25.60 -3.52
CA LEU A 61 -14.36 -25.32 -3.25
C LEU A 61 -14.03 -23.83 -3.12
N SER A 62 -14.96 -22.94 -3.49
CA SER A 62 -14.71 -21.48 -3.60
C SER A 62 -14.62 -20.71 -2.28
N ASP A 63 -14.87 -21.39 -1.16
CA ASP A 63 -14.91 -20.78 0.18
C ASP A 63 -13.79 -21.31 1.10
N LEU A 64 -12.95 -22.21 0.58
CA LEU A 64 -11.82 -22.75 1.30
C LEU A 64 -10.58 -21.90 1.07
N ILE A 65 -9.94 -21.47 2.15
CA ILE A 65 -8.65 -20.79 2.14
C ILE A 65 -7.59 -21.77 2.64
N ARG A 66 -6.48 -21.84 1.92
CA ARG A 66 -5.33 -22.67 2.29
C ARG A 66 -4.18 -21.77 2.69
N LEU A 67 -3.72 -21.89 3.92
CA LEU A 67 -2.64 -21.08 4.47
C LEU A 67 -1.37 -21.94 4.61
N PRO A 68 -0.29 -21.64 3.86
CA PRO A 68 0.96 -22.38 3.97
C PRO A 68 1.58 -22.26 5.37
N VAL A 69 2.20 -23.33 5.85
CA VAL A 69 2.87 -23.38 7.17
C VAL A 69 3.94 -22.30 7.35
N ALA A 70 4.71 -22.00 6.31
CA ALA A 70 5.71 -20.94 6.35
C ALA A 70 5.07 -19.55 6.56
N TRP A 71 3.93 -19.29 5.92
CA TRP A 71 3.19 -18.05 6.13
C TRP A 71 2.65 -17.96 7.56
N LEU A 72 2.06 -19.04 8.06
CA LEU A 72 1.54 -19.11 9.43
C LEU A 72 2.65 -18.86 10.47
N ARG A 73 3.82 -19.49 10.29
CA ARG A 73 4.95 -19.30 11.20
C ARG A 73 5.50 -17.88 11.20
N LEU A 74 5.69 -17.29 10.02
CA LEU A 74 6.18 -15.92 9.88
C LEU A 74 5.18 -14.86 10.33
N ASN A 75 3.90 -15.18 10.41
CA ASN A 75 2.85 -14.26 10.88
C ASN A 75 2.38 -14.57 12.30
N CYS A 76 3.15 -15.34 13.06
CA CYS A 76 2.94 -15.52 14.49
C CYS A 76 2.94 -14.17 15.23
N GLN A 77 1.90 -13.91 16.02
CA GLN A 77 1.73 -12.69 16.82
C GLN A 77 2.07 -12.91 18.31
N SER A 78 2.77 -14.00 18.65
CA SER A 78 3.24 -14.21 20.02
C SER A 78 4.35 -13.21 20.36
N LEU A 79 4.51 -12.88 21.65
CA LEU A 79 5.57 -11.98 22.12
C LEU A 79 6.99 -12.49 21.83
N THR A 80 7.13 -13.79 21.53
CA THR A 80 8.41 -14.41 21.13
C THR A 80 8.70 -14.23 19.64
N SER A 81 7.69 -13.93 18.83
CA SER A 81 7.81 -13.79 17.36
C SER A 81 7.53 -12.37 16.87
N PHE A 82 6.96 -11.51 17.71
CA PHE A 82 6.48 -10.17 17.38
C PHE A 82 6.62 -9.23 18.56
N GLN A 83 7.11 -8.01 18.32
CA GLN A 83 7.22 -6.95 19.32
C GLN A 83 6.03 -5.97 19.18
N PRO A 84 5.05 -5.96 20.11
CA PRO A 84 3.82 -5.17 19.95
C PRO A 84 4.04 -3.66 19.89
N SER A 85 5.08 -3.14 20.55
CA SER A 85 5.34 -1.70 20.59
C SER A 85 5.84 -1.13 19.26
N SER A 86 6.56 -1.93 18.48
CA SER A 86 7.16 -1.52 17.21
C SER A 86 6.44 -2.11 15.99
N GLY A 87 5.64 -3.15 16.18
CA GLY A 87 5.07 -3.93 15.09
C GLY A 87 6.09 -4.81 14.35
N GLN A 88 7.31 -4.95 14.89
CA GLN A 88 8.37 -5.70 14.23
C GLN A 88 8.27 -7.19 14.49
N ARG A 89 8.52 -7.98 13.46
CA ARG A 89 8.76 -9.42 13.56
C ARG A 89 10.15 -9.64 14.18
N LEU A 90 10.23 -10.58 15.12
CA LEU A 90 11.48 -10.96 15.80
C LEU A 90 12.15 -12.20 15.19
N GLN A 91 11.51 -12.84 14.22
CA GLN A 91 12.00 -14.04 13.53
C GLN A 91 12.46 -13.71 12.11
N SER A 92 13.62 -14.23 11.71
CA SER A 92 14.07 -14.15 10.32
C SER A 92 13.42 -15.27 9.48
N PRO A 93 13.06 -15.00 8.22
CA PRO A 93 12.74 -16.07 7.26
C PRO A 93 13.86 -17.10 7.11
N ALA A 94 15.12 -16.71 7.35
CA ALA A 94 16.27 -17.62 7.31
C ALA A 94 16.27 -18.64 8.47
N ASP A 95 15.59 -18.35 9.57
CA ASP A 95 15.52 -19.22 10.76
C ASP A 95 14.37 -20.23 10.66
N LEU A 96 13.62 -20.23 9.55
CA LEU A 96 12.54 -21.19 9.34
C LEU A 96 13.10 -22.59 9.09
N PRO A 97 12.65 -23.59 9.87
CA PRO A 97 13.07 -24.96 9.63
C PRO A 97 12.60 -25.48 8.25
N PHE A 98 13.47 -26.19 7.53
CA PHE A 98 13.19 -26.67 6.16
C PHE A 98 11.99 -27.62 6.08
N GLN A 99 11.75 -28.42 7.11
CA GLN A 99 10.64 -29.40 7.19
C GLN A 99 9.58 -29.00 8.21
N LEU A 100 9.24 -27.72 8.28
CA LEU A 100 8.21 -27.26 9.19
C LEU A 100 6.86 -27.95 8.88
N SER A 101 6.29 -28.62 9.88
CA SER A 101 4.96 -29.23 9.79
C SER A 101 4.17 -29.02 11.08
N ILE A 102 2.85 -29.17 10.99
CA ILE A 102 1.94 -28.93 12.10
C ILE A 102 1.77 -30.20 12.93
N ALA A 103 2.09 -30.13 14.21
CA ALA A 103 1.80 -31.18 15.19
C ALA A 103 0.33 -31.14 15.59
N GLN A 104 -0.17 -29.94 15.88
CA GLN A 104 -1.53 -29.69 16.32
C GLN A 104 -1.94 -28.27 15.98
N ALA A 105 -3.20 -28.05 15.64
CA ALA A 105 -3.77 -26.71 15.54
C ALA A 105 -5.22 -26.71 16.07
N TYR A 106 -5.61 -25.62 16.73
CA TYR A 106 -6.97 -25.40 17.20
C TYR A 106 -7.23 -23.90 17.39
N ILE A 107 -8.51 -23.52 17.46
CA ILE A 107 -8.94 -22.15 17.78
C ILE A 107 -9.39 -22.16 19.24
N ASP A 108 -8.85 -21.26 20.06
CA ASP A 108 -9.26 -21.12 21.47
C ASP A 108 -10.52 -20.26 21.64
N GLU A 109 -11.03 -20.18 22.86
CA GLU A 109 -12.22 -19.40 23.21
C GLU A 109 -12.07 -17.88 23.00
N LYS A 110 -10.85 -17.39 22.77
CA LYS A 110 -10.55 -15.99 22.49
C LYS A 110 -10.37 -15.71 21.00
N GLU A 111 -10.79 -16.65 20.13
CA GLU A 111 -10.68 -16.52 18.68
C GLU A 111 -9.22 -16.37 18.23
N VAL A 112 -8.31 -17.09 18.89
CA VAL A 112 -6.89 -17.17 18.51
C VAL A 112 -6.57 -18.56 17.98
N LEU A 113 -6.01 -18.62 16.77
CA LEU A 113 -5.44 -19.84 16.21
C LEU A 113 -4.14 -20.18 16.97
N LYS A 114 -4.15 -21.32 17.63
CA LYS A 114 -2.98 -21.96 18.26
C LYS A 114 -2.43 -23.02 17.33
N ILE A 115 -1.14 -22.98 17.06
CA ILE A 115 -0.43 -23.97 16.24
C ILE A 115 0.76 -24.47 17.05
N ARG A 116 0.86 -25.79 17.24
CA ARG A 116 2.06 -26.47 17.71
C ARG A 116 2.77 -27.08 16.51
N TRP A 117 4.08 -26.84 16.42
CA TRP A 117 4.92 -27.28 15.32
C TRP A 117 5.63 -28.59 15.65
N ASN A 118 5.80 -29.47 14.66
CA ASN A 118 6.69 -30.63 14.78
C ASN A 118 8.13 -30.14 14.54
N THR A 119 8.81 -29.70 15.58
CA THR A 119 10.20 -29.21 15.51
C THR A 119 11.22 -30.33 15.75
N GLU A 120 10.81 -31.45 16.32
CA GLU A 120 11.71 -32.55 16.72
C GLU A 120 12.22 -33.44 15.57
N GLN A 121 11.80 -33.22 14.32
CA GLN A 121 12.34 -33.93 13.14
C GLN A 121 13.46 -33.16 12.42
N ILE A 122 13.90 -32.01 12.94
CA ILE A 122 14.89 -31.11 12.31
C ILE A 122 16.16 -31.00 13.17
N ASN A 123 16.46 -32.04 13.97
CA ASN A 123 17.75 -32.19 14.65
C ASN A 123 18.73 -33.15 13.94
N ASN A 124 18.43 -33.59 12.71
CA ASN A 124 19.35 -34.41 11.89
C ASN A 124 20.03 -33.64 10.74
N ILE A 125 19.93 -32.30 10.71
CA ILE A 125 20.78 -31.46 9.84
C ILE A 125 21.30 -30.28 10.67
N SER A 126 22.09 -30.57 11.69
CA SER A 126 23.01 -29.61 12.28
C SER A 126 24.35 -30.33 12.45
N SER A 127 25.23 -30.20 11.45
CA SER A 127 26.70 -30.18 11.58
C SER A 127 27.46 -30.54 10.28
N THR A 128 27.26 -29.80 9.19
CA THR A 128 28.31 -29.71 8.13
C THR A 128 28.27 -28.34 7.46
N LEU A 129 28.52 -27.30 8.24
CA LEU A 129 29.32 -26.18 7.76
C LEU A 129 30.44 -26.05 8.77
N THR A 130 31.58 -26.65 8.46
CA THR A 130 32.79 -26.53 9.28
C THR A 130 33.24 -25.07 9.25
N ASN A 131 33.88 -24.63 10.34
CA ASN A 131 34.46 -23.29 10.49
C ASN A 131 35.45 -22.88 9.37
N ASP A 132 35.74 -23.78 8.42
CA ASP A 132 36.68 -23.57 7.33
C ASP A 132 36.13 -22.61 6.26
N GLU A 133 34.81 -22.55 6.02
CA GLU A 133 34.24 -21.68 4.96
C GLU A 133 34.23 -20.18 5.33
N LEU A 134 34.26 -19.85 6.62
CA LEU A 134 34.34 -18.45 7.10
C LEU A 134 35.73 -17.83 6.94
N THR A 135 36.77 -18.64 6.71
CA THR A 135 38.12 -18.12 6.40
C THR A 135 38.30 -17.66 4.95
N GLN A 136 37.30 -17.88 4.09
CA GLN A 136 37.44 -17.61 2.65
C GLN A 136 37.09 -16.17 2.24
N TYR A 137 36.50 -15.36 3.13
CA TYR A 137 36.09 -13.97 2.82
C TYR A 137 36.32 -12.98 3.99
N PRO A 138 37.59 -12.66 4.33
CA PRO A 138 37.91 -11.74 5.44
C PRO A 138 37.46 -10.28 5.21
N GLU A 139 37.13 -9.92 3.96
CA GLU A 139 36.66 -8.58 3.55
C GLU A 139 35.32 -8.18 4.20
N LEU A 140 34.48 -9.15 4.57
CA LEU A 140 33.14 -8.93 5.14
C LEU A 140 33.16 -8.53 6.63
N LEU A 141 34.33 -8.60 7.27
CA LEU A 141 34.51 -8.30 8.70
C LEU A 141 34.97 -6.87 9.00
N ASN A 142 35.16 -6.02 7.99
CA ASN A 142 35.56 -4.63 8.17
C ASN A 142 34.41 -3.65 7.87
N PRO A 143 33.65 -3.19 8.88
CA PRO A 143 32.80 -2.03 8.72
C PRO A 143 33.66 -0.77 8.75
N VAL A 144 34.11 -0.31 7.59
CA VAL A 144 34.54 1.09 7.42
C VAL A 144 33.28 1.95 7.37
N TYR A 145 32.76 2.33 8.54
CA TYR A 145 31.95 3.55 8.66
C TYR A 145 32.32 4.29 9.94
N SER A 146 32.93 5.44 9.71
CA SER A 146 33.38 6.44 10.66
C SER A 146 32.26 7.01 11.52
N GLY A 147 32.51 7.07 12.83
CA GLY A 147 32.20 8.25 13.64
C GLY A 147 30.77 8.43 14.12
N LYS A 148 30.36 7.64 15.11
CA LYS A 148 29.54 8.08 16.26
C LYS A 148 29.59 7.00 17.34
N ASN A 149 30.09 7.36 18.52
CA ASN A 149 30.07 6.50 19.70
C ASN A 149 28.62 6.22 20.10
N ILE A 150 28.09 5.06 19.69
CA ILE A 150 26.90 4.47 20.29
C ILE A 150 27.40 3.70 21.51
N SER A 151 27.43 4.38 22.66
CA SER A 151 27.73 3.76 23.95
C SER A 151 26.50 3.04 24.50
N GLU A 152 25.97 2.08 23.76
CA GLU A 152 25.14 1.00 24.30
C GLU A 152 25.44 -0.24 23.46
N PRO A 153 25.90 -1.35 24.05
CA PRO A 153 26.09 -2.57 23.28
C PRO A 153 24.72 -3.01 22.75
N LEU A 154 24.61 -3.13 21.42
CA LEU A 154 23.53 -3.86 20.77
C LEU A 154 23.37 -5.18 21.52
N LYS A 155 22.23 -5.37 22.19
CA LYS A 155 21.90 -6.67 22.81
C LYS A 155 22.11 -7.74 21.74
N GLN A 156 23.05 -8.63 21.98
CA GLN A 156 23.23 -9.81 21.15
C GLN A 156 21.88 -10.51 20.99
N ILE A 157 21.48 -10.73 19.74
CA ILE A 157 20.32 -11.53 19.36
C ILE A 157 20.70 -12.99 19.60
N SER A 158 20.91 -13.38 20.86
CA SER A 158 21.34 -14.73 21.22
C SER A 158 20.33 -15.51 22.08
N ASP A 159 19.22 -14.91 22.49
CA ASP A 159 18.26 -15.58 23.40
C ASP A 159 16.78 -15.43 22.99
N VAL A 160 16.47 -15.37 21.68
CA VAL A 160 15.08 -15.63 21.25
C VAL A 160 14.90 -17.14 21.16
N GLN A 161 14.50 -17.76 22.27
CA GLN A 161 14.05 -19.16 22.25
C GLN A 161 12.89 -19.27 21.25
N GLN A 162 13.11 -19.96 20.14
CA GLN A 162 12.02 -20.33 19.23
C GLN A 162 11.03 -21.18 20.02
N THR A 163 9.83 -20.63 20.23
CA THR A 163 8.74 -21.41 20.83
C THR A 163 8.18 -22.37 19.79
N ASP A 164 7.90 -23.60 20.20
CA ASP A 164 7.22 -24.63 19.39
C ASP A 164 5.76 -24.29 19.11
N GLU A 165 5.29 -23.15 19.61
CA GLU A 165 3.91 -22.69 19.44
C GLU A 165 3.84 -21.32 18.75
N SER A 166 2.83 -21.18 17.89
CA SER A 166 2.41 -19.93 17.29
C SER A 166 0.98 -19.58 17.70
N SER A 167 0.74 -18.28 17.87
CA SER A 167 -0.57 -17.72 18.18
C SER A 167 -0.89 -16.64 17.15
N ILE A 168 -2.02 -16.76 16.47
CA ILE A 168 -2.45 -15.82 15.43
C ILE A 168 -3.93 -15.49 15.67
N PRO A 169 -4.30 -14.23 15.99
CA PRO A 169 -5.69 -13.83 16.09
C PRO A 169 -6.43 -14.10 14.77
N LEU A 170 -7.67 -14.62 14.83
CA LEU A 170 -8.46 -14.86 13.63
C LEU A 170 -8.74 -13.58 12.85
N GLU A 171 -8.90 -12.44 13.55
CA GLU A 171 -8.99 -11.10 12.93
C GLU A 171 -7.74 -10.78 12.08
N TYR A 172 -6.54 -11.15 12.55
CA TYR A 172 -5.32 -10.95 11.77
C TYR A 172 -5.36 -11.77 10.48
N ILE A 173 -5.81 -13.03 10.56
CA ILE A 173 -5.96 -13.88 9.37
C ILE A 173 -6.96 -13.26 8.40
N LEU A 174 -8.13 -12.81 8.87
CA LEU A 174 -9.14 -12.16 8.02
C LEU A 174 -8.59 -10.95 7.27
N ASN A 175 -7.87 -10.07 7.97
CA ASN A 175 -7.42 -8.79 7.44
C ASN A 175 -6.16 -8.89 6.56
N TYR A 176 -5.27 -9.86 6.84
CA TYR A 176 -3.92 -9.87 6.27
C TYR A 176 -3.54 -11.13 5.48
N ASN A 177 -4.41 -12.13 5.37
CA ASN A 177 -4.08 -13.30 4.56
C ASN A 177 -4.09 -12.94 3.06
N PRO A 178 -3.02 -13.23 2.30
CA PRO A 178 -2.92 -12.83 0.89
C PRO A 178 -3.69 -13.76 -0.05
N PHE A 179 -4.12 -14.93 0.44
CA PHE A 179 -4.74 -16.00 -0.35
C PHE A 179 -6.26 -15.89 -0.45
N ASN A 180 -6.87 -14.98 0.31
CA ASN A 180 -8.29 -14.66 0.16
C ASN A 180 -8.48 -13.84 -1.12
N ARG A 181 -8.84 -14.53 -2.21
CA ARG A 181 -9.32 -13.87 -3.44
C ARG A 181 -10.73 -13.30 -3.29
N SER A 182 -11.41 -13.55 -2.17
CA SER A 182 -12.82 -13.21 -1.94
C SER A 182 -13.07 -12.27 -0.76
N SER A 183 -12.06 -11.62 -0.18
CA SER A 183 -12.32 -10.55 0.80
C SER A 183 -12.76 -9.27 0.11
N ASN A 184 -14.06 -9.22 -0.11
CA ASN A 184 -14.91 -8.03 -0.02
C ASN A 184 -14.85 -7.42 1.39
N GLU A 185 -13.66 -7.15 1.90
CA GLU A 185 -13.52 -6.05 2.83
C GLU A 185 -13.40 -4.80 1.98
N ASN A 186 -14.57 -4.21 1.84
CA ASN A 186 -14.77 -2.82 1.58
C ASN A 186 -13.79 -1.99 2.44
N LEU A 187 -12.61 -1.69 1.91
CA LEU A 187 -12.34 -0.27 1.76
C LEU A 187 -13.39 0.21 0.77
N ASP A 188 -14.58 0.52 1.29
CA ASP A 188 -15.54 1.36 0.61
C ASP A 188 -14.82 2.70 0.40
N LEU A 189 -13.98 2.79 -0.63
CA LEU A 189 -14.12 3.93 -1.51
C LEU A 189 -15.59 3.85 -1.87
N LYS A 190 -16.42 4.68 -1.23
CA LYS A 190 -17.83 4.78 -1.57
C LYS A 190 -17.84 5.00 -3.07
N ILE A 191 -18.09 3.95 -3.83
CA ILE A 191 -18.36 4.04 -5.26
C ILE A 191 -19.69 4.76 -5.28
N SER A 192 -19.61 6.09 -5.31
CA SER A 192 -20.80 6.89 -5.28
C SER A 192 -21.46 6.69 -6.63
N ASP A 193 -22.68 6.14 -6.64
CA ASP A 193 -23.59 6.15 -7.80
C ASP A 193 -23.85 7.59 -8.34
N ASN A 194 -23.31 8.61 -7.68
CA ASN A 194 -23.31 9.98 -8.16
C ASN A 194 -22.29 10.16 -9.27
N THR A 195 -22.82 10.29 -10.49
CA THR A 195 -22.18 10.72 -11.73
C THR A 195 -21.50 12.11 -11.67
N SER A 196 -21.34 12.71 -10.48
CA SER A 196 -20.64 13.97 -10.28
C SER A 196 -19.93 13.97 -8.92
N LEU A 197 -18.62 13.72 -8.95
CA LEU A 197 -17.73 13.91 -7.81
C LEU A 197 -17.87 15.36 -7.33
N LYS A 198 -18.26 15.56 -6.07
CA LYS A 198 -18.38 16.89 -5.43
C LYS A 198 -17.32 17.00 -4.35
N PRO A 199 -16.13 17.54 -4.67
CA PRO A 199 -15.03 17.63 -3.72
C PRO A 199 -15.45 18.38 -2.46
N GLN A 200 -15.00 17.89 -1.31
CA GLN A 200 -15.11 18.64 -0.07
C GLN A 200 -14.37 19.98 -0.19
N VAL A 201 -15.01 21.04 0.29
CA VAL A 201 -14.46 22.40 0.29
C VAL A 201 -14.17 22.83 1.72
N ILE A 202 -12.91 23.17 2.00
CA ILE A 202 -12.44 23.64 3.30
C ILE A 202 -12.02 25.11 3.14
N ASN A 203 -12.27 25.92 4.15
CA ASN A 203 -11.87 27.32 4.18
C ASN A 203 -10.59 27.50 5.00
N TYR A 204 -9.53 27.98 4.38
CA TYR A 204 -8.23 28.17 5.05
C TYR A 204 -8.30 29.04 6.30
N ASN A 205 -9.24 30.00 6.36
CA ASN A 205 -9.35 30.96 7.47
C ASN A 205 -10.03 30.40 8.73
N GLU A 206 -10.62 29.19 8.66
CA GLU A 206 -11.24 28.53 9.83
C GLU A 206 -10.16 27.91 10.75
N LYS A 207 -10.54 27.48 11.97
CA LYS A 207 -9.56 27.02 12.98
C LYS A 207 -8.78 25.79 12.48
N PHE A 208 -7.47 25.99 12.39
CA PHE A 208 -6.53 25.12 11.69
C PHE A 208 -6.31 23.72 12.27
N SER A 209 -6.59 23.51 13.57
CA SER A 209 -6.46 22.20 14.24
C SER A 209 -7.38 21.14 13.63
N ASP A 210 -8.53 21.56 13.11
CA ASP A 210 -9.57 20.65 12.63
C ASP A 210 -9.39 20.35 11.13
N HIS A 211 -8.49 21.07 10.45
CA HIS A 211 -8.31 20.96 9.01
C HIS A 211 -7.48 19.74 8.60
N ARG A 212 -6.49 19.31 9.39
CA ARG A 212 -5.61 18.20 8.99
C ARG A 212 -6.39 16.89 8.84
N ASP A 213 -7.15 16.52 9.87
CA ASP A 213 -7.91 15.27 9.86
C ASP A 213 -9.02 15.33 8.82
N LEU A 214 -9.67 16.48 8.67
CA LEU A 214 -10.68 16.70 7.63
C LEU A 214 -10.11 16.59 6.21
N ILE A 215 -8.92 17.14 5.96
CA ILE A 215 -8.19 17.02 4.69
C ILE A 215 -7.86 15.55 4.43
N LEU A 216 -7.32 14.85 5.43
CA LEU A 216 -6.95 13.44 5.32
C LEU A 216 -8.16 12.54 5.07
N ASP A 217 -9.26 12.74 5.79
CA ASP A 217 -10.50 12.00 5.60
C ASP A 217 -11.09 12.30 4.21
N SER A 218 -11.09 13.55 3.75
CA SER A 218 -11.54 13.92 2.39
C SER A 218 -10.70 13.23 1.30
N LEU A 219 -9.37 13.25 1.45
CA LEU A 219 -8.44 12.59 0.52
C LEU A 219 -8.57 11.08 0.54
N PHE A 220 -8.89 10.50 1.70
CA PHE A 220 -9.12 9.08 1.83
C PHE A 220 -10.43 8.65 1.17
N GLU A 221 -11.52 9.39 1.41
CA GLU A 221 -12.86 9.05 0.93
C GLU A 221 -13.09 9.40 -0.54
N GLN A 222 -12.58 10.56 -1.00
CA GLN A 222 -12.91 11.12 -2.33
C GLN A 222 -11.69 11.26 -3.24
N GLY A 223 -10.46 11.10 -2.72
CA GLY A 223 -9.24 11.31 -3.49
C GLY A 223 -8.94 12.77 -3.82
N ILE A 224 -9.78 13.72 -3.40
CA ILE A 224 -9.69 15.13 -3.75
C ILE A 224 -10.24 16.03 -2.64
N VAL A 225 -9.62 17.20 -2.43
CA VAL A 225 -10.15 18.24 -1.54
C VAL A 225 -9.76 19.62 -2.06
N ILE A 226 -10.68 20.59 -1.91
CA ILE A 226 -10.50 21.98 -2.33
C ILE A 226 -10.35 22.86 -1.09
N ILE A 227 -9.23 23.57 -0.99
CA ILE A 227 -9.02 24.56 0.08
C ILE A 227 -9.14 25.96 -0.50
N LYS A 228 -10.15 26.71 -0.06
CA LYS A 228 -10.41 28.10 -0.46
C LYS A 228 -9.72 29.08 0.49
N ASN A 229 -9.53 30.31 0.00
CA ASN A 229 -9.00 31.44 0.75
C ASN A 229 -7.54 31.29 1.23
N VAL A 230 -6.79 30.36 0.63
CA VAL A 230 -5.33 30.27 0.86
C VAL A 230 -4.67 31.58 0.38
N PRO A 231 -3.75 32.19 1.16
CA PRO A 231 -3.04 33.38 0.73
C PRO A 231 -2.23 33.11 -0.55
N CYS A 232 -2.40 33.94 -1.59
CA CYS A 232 -1.75 33.80 -2.89
C CYS A 232 -0.25 34.15 -2.86
N LYS A 233 0.54 33.41 -2.09
CA LYS A 233 2.01 33.45 -2.13
C LYS A 233 2.54 32.04 -2.43
N PRO A 234 3.61 31.90 -3.24
CA PRO A 234 4.11 30.59 -3.69
C PRO A 234 4.36 29.57 -2.57
N TYR A 235 4.85 30.00 -1.41
CA TYR A 235 5.25 29.09 -0.33
C TYR A 235 4.09 28.41 0.41
N TYR A 236 2.86 28.95 0.35
CA TYR A 236 1.73 28.39 1.13
C TYR A 236 1.36 26.98 0.72
N VAL A 237 1.61 26.58 -0.53
CA VAL A 237 1.37 25.20 -0.98
C VAL A 237 2.20 24.20 -0.18
N LYS A 238 3.47 24.54 0.09
CA LYS A 238 4.39 23.73 0.89
C LYS A 238 4.00 23.73 2.36
N THR A 239 3.64 24.89 2.91
CA THR A 239 3.14 24.97 4.29
C THR A 239 1.94 24.05 4.53
N ILE A 240 1.00 23.98 3.58
CA ILE A 240 -0.16 23.07 3.72
C ILE A 240 0.27 21.61 3.48
N ALA A 241 1.17 21.34 2.52
CA ALA A 241 1.71 19.99 2.30
C ALA A 241 2.34 19.43 3.59
N GLU A 242 3.14 20.23 4.28
CA GLU A 242 3.87 19.89 5.51
C GLU A 242 2.95 19.61 6.71
N LEU A 243 1.65 19.94 6.63
CA LEU A 243 0.66 19.49 7.62
C LEU A 243 0.31 18.01 7.45
N ILE A 244 0.34 17.53 6.22
CA ILE A 244 -0.01 16.16 5.86
C ILE A 244 1.23 15.27 6.04
N SER A 245 2.31 15.62 5.35
CA SER A 245 3.57 14.87 5.32
C SER A 245 4.72 15.72 4.75
N PHE A 246 5.91 15.15 4.66
CA PHE A 246 7.04 15.78 3.96
C PHE A 246 6.75 15.95 2.46
N VAL A 247 7.34 16.99 1.87
CA VAL A 247 7.28 17.22 0.42
C VAL A 247 8.32 16.35 -0.28
N GLN A 248 7.89 15.53 -1.24
CA GLN A 248 8.80 14.76 -2.09
C GLN A 248 9.56 15.68 -3.04
N GLN A 249 10.87 15.77 -2.88
CA GLN A 249 11.72 16.52 -3.81
C GLN A 249 11.79 15.80 -5.15
N THR A 250 11.57 16.53 -6.24
CA THR A 250 11.62 15.99 -7.61
C THR A 250 12.67 16.72 -8.45
N ILE A 251 12.80 16.32 -9.72
CA ILE A 251 13.60 17.05 -10.71
C ILE A 251 13.06 18.47 -10.93
N TYR A 252 11.83 18.79 -10.54
CA TYR A 252 11.28 20.15 -10.62
C TYR A 252 11.46 20.96 -9.33
N GLY A 253 12.12 20.40 -8.31
CA GLY A 253 12.26 21.00 -6.98
C GLY A 253 11.26 20.45 -5.97
N ASP A 254 11.16 21.14 -4.84
CA ASP A 254 10.13 20.93 -3.81
C ASP A 254 8.83 21.68 -4.15
N ILE A 255 8.94 22.84 -4.79
CA ILE A 255 7.84 23.61 -5.36
C ILE A 255 8.19 23.97 -6.81
N PHE A 256 7.21 23.89 -7.70
CA PHE A 256 7.33 24.39 -9.07
C PHE A 256 6.17 25.32 -9.41
N VAL A 257 6.44 26.29 -10.30
CA VAL A 257 5.44 27.26 -10.75
C VAL A 257 4.96 26.85 -12.14
N VAL A 258 3.64 26.64 -12.26
CA VAL A 258 3.00 26.39 -13.55
C VAL A 258 2.57 27.72 -14.16
N LYS A 259 3.24 28.11 -15.24
CA LYS A 259 2.97 29.32 -16.02
C LYS A 259 3.35 29.06 -17.47
N THR A 260 2.57 29.59 -18.41
CA THR A 260 2.90 29.52 -19.83
C THR A 260 4.22 30.25 -20.14
N THR A 261 5.13 29.61 -20.87
CA THR A 261 6.42 30.15 -21.32
C THR A 261 6.60 29.98 -22.82
N ASN A 262 7.46 30.80 -23.45
CA ASN A 262 7.66 30.78 -24.92
C ASN A 262 8.36 29.51 -25.43
N ASP A 263 9.18 28.86 -24.61
CA ASP A 263 9.85 27.58 -24.93
C ASP A 263 9.64 26.58 -23.78
N PRO A 264 8.48 25.89 -23.75
CA PRO A 264 8.10 25.06 -22.61
C PRO A 264 8.86 23.72 -22.59
N ILE A 265 9.67 23.51 -21.56
CA ILE A 265 10.38 22.23 -21.31
C ILE A 265 9.45 21.09 -20.82
N ASN A 266 8.19 21.42 -20.56
CA ASN A 266 7.10 20.55 -20.14
C ASN A 266 5.80 21.14 -20.69
N ILE A 267 4.93 20.30 -21.25
CA ILE A 267 3.63 20.71 -21.80
C ILE A 267 2.76 21.47 -20.78
N ALA A 268 2.95 21.22 -19.48
CA ALA A 268 2.31 21.98 -18.40
C ALA A 268 2.65 23.48 -18.41
N TYR A 269 3.75 23.89 -19.06
CA TYR A 269 4.17 25.28 -19.22
C TYR A 269 3.76 25.86 -20.58
N SER A 270 2.84 25.22 -21.30
CA SER A 270 2.27 25.70 -22.56
C SER A 270 0.84 26.22 -22.36
N ASN A 271 0.16 26.57 -23.45
CA ASN A 271 -1.28 26.85 -23.50
C ASN A 271 -2.08 25.67 -24.09
N GLU A 272 -1.43 24.53 -24.33
CA GLU A 272 -2.08 23.34 -24.87
C GLU A 272 -2.98 22.67 -23.83
N LYS A 273 -4.05 22.02 -24.31
CA LYS A 273 -4.95 21.26 -23.45
C LYS A 273 -4.23 20.04 -22.88
N LEU A 274 -4.20 19.94 -21.55
CA LEU A 274 -3.80 18.71 -20.87
C LEU A 274 -4.99 17.76 -20.78
N TYR A 275 -4.86 16.57 -21.36
CA TYR A 275 -5.81 15.48 -21.15
C TYR A 275 -5.68 14.92 -19.73
N LEU A 276 -6.60 14.06 -19.31
CA LEU A 276 -6.46 13.34 -18.04
C LEU A 276 -5.14 12.57 -18.03
N HIS A 277 -4.34 12.78 -16.99
CA HIS A 277 -3.02 12.18 -16.85
C HIS A 277 -2.68 12.00 -15.37
N GLN A 278 -1.71 11.12 -15.11
CA GLN A 278 -0.99 11.06 -13.85
C GLN A 278 0.37 11.74 -14.00
N ASP A 279 0.80 12.44 -12.96
CA ASP A 279 2.05 13.18 -12.99
C ASP A 279 3.23 12.25 -12.67
N LEU A 280 4.34 12.51 -13.35
CA LEU A 280 5.64 11.92 -13.03
C LEU A 280 5.71 10.37 -13.10
N CYS A 281 4.90 9.71 -13.94
CA CYS A 281 4.90 8.24 -14.11
C CYS A 281 6.25 7.64 -14.52
N TYR A 282 7.22 8.46 -14.93
CA TYR A 282 8.61 8.08 -15.22
C TYR A 282 9.51 7.94 -13.97
N TYR A 283 8.99 8.21 -12.77
CA TYR A 283 9.62 7.84 -11.50
C TYR A 283 9.26 6.41 -11.12
N GLU A 284 10.15 5.68 -10.46
CA GLU A 284 9.83 4.38 -9.86
C GLU A 284 8.67 4.49 -8.85
N SER A 285 8.75 5.49 -7.96
CA SER A 285 7.68 5.87 -7.04
C SER A 285 7.19 7.29 -7.34
N PRO A 286 6.14 7.46 -8.17
CA PRO A 286 5.52 8.75 -8.42
C PRO A 286 4.92 9.34 -7.12
N PRO A 287 4.75 10.67 -7.03
CA PRO A 287 4.14 11.29 -5.85
C PRO A 287 2.72 10.78 -5.61
N GLY A 288 2.42 10.33 -4.39
CA GLY A 288 1.09 9.86 -4.01
C GLY A 288 0.06 10.99 -3.80
N LEU A 289 0.50 12.22 -3.58
CA LEU A 289 -0.34 13.40 -3.48
C LEU A 289 0.24 14.52 -4.35
N GLN A 290 -0.63 15.24 -5.04
CA GLN A 290 -0.30 16.42 -5.83
C GLN A 290 -1.10 17.62 -5.32
N LEU A 291 -0.41 18.74 -5.12
CA LEU A 291 -1.00 19.99 -4.66
C LEU A 291 -0.82 21.07 -5.71
N LEU A 292 -1.93 21.71 -6.09
CA LEU A 292 -1.93 22.82 -7.05
C LEU A 292 -2.51 24.06 -6.38
N HIS A 293 -1.72 25.11 -6.25
CA HIS A 293 -2.15 26.38 -5.66
C HIS A 293 -2.28 27.46 -6.72
N CYS A 294 -3.51 27.90 -6.97
CA CYS A 294 -3.80 28.99 -7.89
C CYS A 294 -3.37 30.33 -7.29
N LEU A 295 -2.24 30.85 -7.78
CA LEU A 295 -1.70 32.15 -7.38
C LEU A 295 -2.37 33.32 -8.12
N ARG A 296 -2.72 33.12 -9.40
CA ARG A 296 -3.33 34.13 -10.26
C ARG A 296 -4.18 33.45 -11.33
N ASN A 297 -5.41 33.95 -11.49
CA ASN A 297 -6.31 33.60 -12.58
C ASN A 297 -7.11 34.86 -12.92
N ASP A 298 -6.71 35.55 -13.99
CA ASP A 298 -7.26 36.86 -14.36
C ASP A 298 -8.59 36.69 -15.11
N PRO A 299 -9.55 37.63 -14.98
CA PRO A 299 -10.82 37.57 -15.69
C PRO A 299 -10.70 37.53 -17.22
N SER A 300 -9.58 38.00 -17.78
CA SER A 300 -9.29 37.96 -19.22
C SER A 300 -8.88 36.58 -19.72
N ILE A 301 -8.58 35.63 -18.83
CA ILE A 301 -8.22 34.26 -19.20
C ILE A 301 -9.51 33.51 -19.55
N MET A 302 -9.56 33.01 -20.78
CA MET A 302 -10.61 32.11 -21.27
C MET A 302 -10.11 30.67 -21.18
N GLY A 303 -10.90 29.76 -20.62
CA GLY A 303 -10.51 28.37 -20.40
C GLY A 303 -9.65 28.16 -19.15
N GLY A 304 -8.88 27.07 -19.12
CA GLY A 304 -8.03 26.70 -17.98
C GLY A 304 -8.79 26.03 -16.84
N GLU A 305 -9.96 25.48 -17.14
CA GLU A 305 -10.76 24.71 -16.20
C GLU A 305 -10.00 23.45 -15.75
N GLN A 306 -10.08 23.16 -14.46
CA GLN A 306 -9.53 21.94 -13.91
C GLN A 306 -10.53 20.80 -14.11
N ILE A 307 -10.06 19.70 -14.69
CA ILE A 307 -10.81 18.46 -14.82
C ILE A 307 -10.19 17.39 -13.94
N TYR A 308 -11.03 16.53 -13.38
CA TYR A 308 -10.62 15.39 -12.55
C TYR A 308 -11.57 14.23 -12.82
N LEU A 309 -11.05 13.02 -12.66
CA LEU A 309 -11.77 11.76 -12.86
C LEU A 309 -11.41 10.82 -11.73
N ASP A 310 -12.40 10.13 -11.18
CA ASP A 310 -12.15 8.96 -10.33
C ASP A 310 -11.71 7.80 -11.23
N VAL A 311 -10.40 7.62 -11.33
CA VAL A 311 -9.81 6.57 -12.17
C VAL A 311 -10.09 5.17 -11.65
N MET A 312 -10.30 5.01 -10.33
CA MET A 312 -10.61 3.69 -9.76
C MET A 312 -11.98 3.23 -10.24
N LEU A 313 -12.98 4.12 -10.14
CA LEU A 313 -14.32 3.85 -10.65
C LEU A 313 -14.31 3.63 -12.17
N ALA A 314 -13.63 4.51 -12.93
CA ALA A 314 -13.55 4.38 -14.38
C ALA A 314 -12.90 3.05 -14.81
N CYS A 315 -11.90 2.57 -14.09
CA CYS A 315 -11.25 1.29 -14.35
C CYS A 315 -12.12 0.08 -13.97
N GLU A 316 -12.97 0.19 -12.93
CA GLU A 316 -13.96 -0.84 -12.60
C GLU A 316 -15.06 -0.95 -13.66
N ASP A 317 -15.58 0.19 -14.12
CA ASP A 317 -16.49 0.24 -15.26
C ASP A 317 -15.82 -0.37 -16.50
N PHE A 318 -14.58 0.01 -16.79
CA PHE A 318 -13.81 -0.53 -17.91
C PHE A 318 -13.61 -2.04 -17.81
N ARG A 319 -13.32 -2.58 -16.62
CA ARG A 319 -13.22 -4.03 -16.38
C ARG A 319 -14.54 -4.73 -16.70
N THR A 320 -15.67 -4.11 -16.35
CA THR A 320 -17.01 -4.68 -16.54
C THR A 320 -17.41 -4.69 -18.01
N TYR A 321 -17.23 -3.58 -18.72
CA TYR A 321 -17.67 -3.45 -20.12
C TYR A 321 -16.67 -4.03 -21.13
N TYR A 322 -15.37 -4.00 -20.83
CA TYR A 322 -14.28 -4.40 -21.74
C TYR A 322 -13.22 -5.26 -21.02
N PRO A 323 -13.59 -6.46 -20.53
CA PRO A 323 -12.69 -7.27 -19.68
C PRO A 323 -11.40 -7.71 -20.37
N VAL A 324 -11.43 -7.99 -21.68
CA VAL A 324 -10.24 -8.36 -22.46
C VAL A 324 -9.26 -7.20 -22.54
N ASP A 325 -9.76 -5.99 -22.85
CA ASP A 325 -8.92 -4.79 -22.95
C ASP A 325 -8.41 -4.37 -21.57
N PHE A 326 -9.21 -4.50 -20.51
CA PHE A 326 -8.76 -4.29 -19.14
C PHE A 326 -7.56 -5.19 -18.79
N GLN A 327 -7.63 -6.48 -19.14
CA GLN A 327 -6.54 -7.42 -18.90
C GLN A 327 -5.28 -7.02 -19.70
N LEU A 328 -5.43 -6.61 -20.95
CA LEU A 328 -4.32 -6.11 -21.77
C LEU A 328 -3.62 -4.90 -21.11
N LEU A 329 -4.38 -3.95 -20.56
CA LEU A 329 -3.84 -2.78 -19.86
C LEU A 329 -3.16 -3.12 -18.51
N CYS A 330 -3.47 -4.29 -17.94
CA CYS A 330 -2.82 -4.82 -16.74
C CYS A 330 -1.54 -5.59 -17.04
N ASP A 331 -1.49 -6.30 -18.16
CA ASP A 331 -0.40 -7.23 -18.48
C ASP A 331 0.70 -6.59 -19.33
N ILE A 332 0.34 -5.64 -20.21
CA ILE A 332 1.29 -5.05 -21.16
C ILE A 332 1.84 -3.75 -20.57
N PRO A 333 3.12 -3.72 -20.13
CA PRO A 333 3.71 -2.49 -19.64
C PRO A 333 3.97 -1.52 -20.80
N ILE A 334 3.81 -0.23 -20.51
CA ILE A 334 4.26 0.85 -21.38
C ILE A 334 5.42 1.60 -20.72
N THR A 335 6.26 2.23 -21.53
CA THR A 335 7.41 3.00 -21.05
C THR A 335 7.06 4.48 -20.95
N PHE A 336 7.15 5.02 -19.74
CA PHE A 336 7.13 6.46 -19.48
C PHE A 336 8.56 6.98 -19.48
N GLN A 337 8.80 8.13 -20.11
CA GLN A 337 10.15 8.71 -20.16
C GLN A 337 10.17 10.23 -20.01
N LYS A 338 11.25 10.72 -19.41
CA LYS A 338 11.63 12.14 -19.38
C LYS A 338 13.11 12.26 -19.71
N VAL A 339 13.39 12.63 -20.95
CA VAL A 339 14.75 12.85 -21.45
C VAL A 339 14.93 14.34 -21.73
N HIS A 340 15.77 15.01 -20.95
CA HIS A 340 16.02 16.44 -21.12
C HIS A 340 17.43 16.79 -20.66
N TYR A 341 18.36 16.90 -21.62
CA TYR A 341 19.77 17.18 -21.35
C TYR A 341 20.11 18.68 -21.27
N LYS A 342 19.26 19.56 -21.80
CA LYS A 342 19.52 21.00 -21.93
C LYS A 342 19.13 21.84 -20.70
N ARG A 343 18.54 21.22 -19.68
CA ARG A 343 18.18 21.88 -18.41
C ARG A 343 19.41 22.01 -17.50
N GLU A 344 19.35 22.92 -16.52
CA GLU A 344 20.43 23.15 -15.54
C GLU A 344 20.93 21.86 -14.87
N ARG A 345 19.99 20.95 -14.51
CA ARG A 345 20.29 19.61 -14.01
C ARG A 345 19.78 18.57 -15.00
N PRO A 346 20.61 18.06 -15.94
CA PRO A 346 20.20 17.10 -16.95
C PRO A 346 19.48 15.88 -16.36
N VAL A 347 18.48 15.36 -17.08
CA VAL A 347 17.74 14.16 -16.66
C VAL A 347 17.55 13.19 -17.80
N HIS A 348 17.65 11.91 -17.49
CA HIS A 348 17.26 10.80 -18.35
C HIS A 348 16.57 9.77 -17.45
N LEU A 349 15.24 9.87 -17.39
CA LEU A 349 14.40 8.98 -16.61
C LEU A 349 13.54 8.15 -17.55
N HIS A 350 13.44 6.86 -17.27
CA HIS A 350 12.53 5.95 -17.91
C HIS A 350 12.00 4.95 -16.89
N TYR A 351 10.73 4.58 -17.02
CA TYR A 351 10.13 3.56 -16.18
C TYR A 351 9.03 2.84 -16.95
N SER A 352 9.06 1.51 -16.90
CA SER A 352 8.04 0.67 -17.55
C SER A 352 7.07 0.13 -16.52
N ARG A 353 5.77 0.33 -16.74
CA ARG A 353 4.70 -0.20 -15.89
C ARG A 353 3.42 -0.40 -16.69
N PRO A 354 2.53 -1.31 -16.29
CA PRO A 354 1.17 -1.37 -16.83
C PRO A 354 0.41 -0.05 -16.64
N ILE A 355 -0.57 0.20 -17.49
CA ILE A 355 -1.44 1.38 -17.38
C ILE A 355 -2.38 1.23 -16.18
N ILE A 356 -2.93 0.03 -16.00
CA ILE A 356 -3.76 -0.32 -14.84
C ILE A 356 -2.98 -1.32 -14.00
N LYS A 357 -2.76 -1.02 -12.72
CA LYS A 357 -2.11 -1.96 -11.81
C LYS A 357 -3.16 -2.60 -10.92
N VAL A 358 -3.04 -3.91 -10.72
CA VAL A 358 -3.84 -4.65 -9.74
C VAL A 358 -2.93 -5.29 -8.69
N ASN A 359 -3.44 -5.45 -7.47
CA ASN A 359 -2.74 -6.21 -6.43
C ASN A 359 -2.94 -7.73 -6.62
N LEU A 360 -2.39 -8.53 -5.70
CA LEU A 360 -2.51 -10.00 -5.75
C LEU A 360 -3.96 -10.50 -5.63
N GLN A 361 -4.87 -9.66 -5.14
CA GLN A 361 -6.30 -9.93 -5.02
C GLN A 361 -7.09 -9.43 -6.25
N GLY A 362 -6.44 -8.86 -7.26
CA GLY A 362 -7.09 -8.33 -8.46
C GLY A 362 -7.77 -6.96 -8.27
N LYS A 363 -7.58 -6.29 -7.12
CA LYS A 363 -8.09 -4.93 -6.89
C LYS A 363 -7.18 -3.92 -7.59
N ILE A 364 -7.76 -2.89 -8.23
CA ILE A 364 -6.97 -1.79 -8.80
C ILE A 364 -6.22 -1.07 -7.68
N VAL A 365 -4.97 -0.75 -7.95
CA VAL A 365 -4.08 0.04 -7.08
C VAL A 365 -3.36 1.07 -7.97
N ALA A 366 -2.98 2.23 -7.45
CA ALA A 366 -2.10 3.15 -8.19
C ALA A 366 -0.61 2.99 -7.87
#